data_AF-K1SZ92-F1
#
_entry.id   AF-K1SZ92-F1
#
_cell.length_a   1.000
_cell.length_b   1.000
_cell.length_c   1.000
_cell.angle_alpha   90.00
_cell.angle_beta   90.00
_cell.angle_gamma   90.00
#
_symmetry.space_group_name_H-M   'P 1'
#
loop_
_entity.id
_entity.type
_entity.pdbx_description
1 polymer ?
#
loop_
_entity_poly.entity_id
_entity_poly.type
_entity_poly.pdbx_seq_one_letter_code
_entity_poly.pdbx_strand_id
1 'polypeptide(L)' 'MNEYDRLYRQAQRYKELYPKGTRILLLHIGDDPRPVEDDMRGTVMF' A
#
# COMPACT_ATOMS: atom_id res chain seq x y z
N MET A 1 9.61 -14.66 -16.76
CA MET A 1 9.08 -13.47 -16.07
C MET A 1 9.87 -13.32 -14.80
N ASN A 2 10.66 -12.26 -14.66
CA ASN A 2 11.51 -12.09 -13.49
C ASN A 2 10.69 -11.52 -12.30
N GLU A 3 11.31 -11.44 -11.13
CA GLU A 3 10.66 -10.92 -9.93
C GLU A 3 10.27 -9.44 -10.09
N TYR A 4 11.10 -8.65 -10.76
CA TYR A 4 10.81 -7.25 -11.08
C TYR A 4 9.50 -7.10 -11.88
N ASP A 5 9.33 -7.87 -12.96
CA ASP A 5 8.14 -7.84 -13.82
C ASP A 5 6.89 -8.22 -13.03
N ARG A 6 7.01 -9.19 -12.12
CA ARG A 6 5.91 -9.62 -11.25
C ARG A 6 5.52 -8.48 -10.30
N LEU A 7 6.48 -7.90 -9.59
CA LEU A 7 6.25 -6.80 -8.65
C LEU A 7 5.72 -5.56 -9.38
N TYR A 8 6.24 -5.27 -10.57
CA TYR A 8 5.78 -4.16 -11.41
C TYR A 8 4.30 -4.32 -11.78
N ARG A 9 3.89 -5.49 -12.28
CA ARG A 9 2.48 -5.77 -12.61
C ARG A 9 1.58 -5.69 -11.38
N GLN A 10 2.05 -6.19 -10.24
CA GLN A 10 1.32 -6.10 -8.99
C GLN A 10 1.12 -4.64 -8.55
N ALA A 11 2.15 -3.80 -8.67
CA ALA A 11 2.05 -2.38 -8.38
C ALA A 11 1.05 -1.67 -9.31
N GLN A 12 1.05 -1.96 -10.61
CA GLN A 12 0.06 -1.40 -11.54
C GLN A 12 -1.37 -1.76 -11.14
N ARG A 13 -1.62 -3.04 -10.80
CA ARG A 13 -2.93 -3.50 -10.33
C ARG A 13 -3.39 -2.75 -9.07
N TYR A 14 -2.50 -2.51 -8.11
CA TYR A 14 -2.88 -1.78 -6.90
C TYR A 14 -3.21 -0.31 -7.16
N LYS A 15 -2.52 0.34 -8.11
CA LYS A 15 -2.86 1.70 -8.53
C LYS A 15 -4.28 1.79 -9.10
N GLU A 16 -4.69 0.79 -9.87
CA GLU A 16 -6.04 0.72 -10.44
C GLU A 16 -7.12 0.45 -9.38
N LEU A 17 -6.81 -0.43 -8.41
CA LEU A 17 -7.75 -0.80 -7.33
C LEU A 17 -7.95 0.32 -6.29
N TYR A 18 -6.93 1.16 -6.08
CA TYR A 18 -6.94 2.19 -5.06
C TYR A 18 -6.66 3.56 -5.68
N PRO A 19 -7.62 4.14 -6.42
CA PRO A 19 -7.46 5.46 -7.02
C PRO A 19 -7.30 6.55 -5.96
N LYS A 20 -6.84 7.74 -6.39
CA LYS A 20 -6.77 8.94 -5.55
C LYS A 20 -8.08 9.18 -4.80
N GLY A 21 -7.98 9.48 -3.51
CA GLY A 21 -9.11 9.67 -2.61
C GLY A 21 -9.56 8.40 -1.88
N THR A 22 -9.02 7.23 -2.22
CA THR A 22 -9.27 5.99 -1.48
C THR A 22 -8.77 6.14 -0.04
N ARG A 23 -9.66 5.86 0.92
CA ARG A 23 -9.31 5.79 2.35
C ARG A 23 -8.76 4.41 2.68
N ILE A 24 -7.62 4.38 3.36
CA ILE A 24 -6.94 3.15 3.79
C ILE A 24 -6.87 3.14 5.31
N LEU A 25 -7.09 1.97 5.90
CA LEU A 25 -6.85 1.68 7.31
C LEU A 25 -5.65 0.74 7.38
N LEU A 26 -4.58 1.17 8.04
CA LEU A 26 -3.47 0.30 8.38
C LEU A 26 -3.86 -0.49 9.62
N LEU A 27 -4.08 -1.79 9.50
CA LEU A 27 -4.47 -2.62 10.64
C LEU A 27 -3.31 -2.83 11.62
N HIS A 28 -2.13 -3.16 11.09
CA HIS A 28 -0.93 -3.38 11.87
C HIS A 28 0.30 -3.27 10.97
N ILE A 29 1.35 -2.63 11.48
CA ILE A 29 2.69 -2.70 10.89
C ILE A 29 3.51 -3.55 11.84
N GLY A 30 4.11 -4.63 11.34
CA GLY A 30 4.87 -5.57 12.17
C GLY A 30 6.14 -4.96 12.76
N ASP A 31 7.23 -5.71 12.81
CA ASP A 31 8.52 -5.22 13.33
C ASP A 31 9.23 -4.25 12.36
N ASP A 32 8.56 -3.17 11.97
CA ASP A 32 9.16 -2.09 11.20
C ASP A 32 10.02 -1.23 12.15
N PRO A 33 11.27 -0.90 11.79
CA PRO A 33 12.13 -0.04 12.61
C PRO A 33 11.58 1.38 12.80
N ARG A 34 10.55 1.78 12.05
CA ARG A 34 9.83 3.04 12.15
C ARG A 34 8.32 2.75 12.20
N PRO A 35 7.83 2.22 13.33
CA PRO A 35 6.43 1.84 13.43
C PRO A 35 5.55 3.08 13.39
N VAL A 36 4.32 2.85 12.95
CA VAL A 36 3.20 3.77 13.10
C VAL A 36 2.12 3.04 13.90
N GLU A 37 1.19 3.79 14.48
CA GLU A 37 0.13 3.19 15.29
C GLU A 37 -0.78 2.30 14.45
N ASP A 38 -1.28 1.23 15.09
CA ASP A 38 -2.36 0.41 14.54
C ASP A 38 -3.60 1.26 14.29
N ASP A 39 -4.43 0.82 13.35
CA ASP A 39 -5.63 1.51 12.90
C ASP A 39 -5.41 2.95 12.37
N MET A 40 -4.17 3.29 11.98
CA MET A 40 -3.89 4.55 11.32
C MET A 40 -4.64 4.67 9.99
N ARG A 41 -5.21 5.86 9.76
CA ARG A 41 -5.98 6.18 8.56
C ARG A 41 -5.17 7.03 7.60
N GLY A 42 -5.16 6.63 6.33
CA GLY A 42 -4.54 7.36 5.24
C GLY A 42 -5.52 7.60 4.11
N THR A 43 -5.14 8.48 3.17
CA THR A 43 -5.85 8.67 1.91
C THR A 43 -4.84 8.65 0.78
N VAL A 44 -5.13 7.92 -0.29
CA VAL A 44 -4.27 7.87 -1.48
C VAL A 44 -4.27 9.24 -2.15
N MET A 45 -3.10 9.84 -2.30
CA MET A 45 -2.96 11.22 -2.79
C MET A 45 -2.66 11.32 -4.28
N PHE A 46 -2.06 10.28 -4.88
CA PHE A 46 -1.54 10.27 -6.25
C PHE A 46 -1.74 8.91 -6.92
#